data_AF-K9R4X9-F1
#
_entry.id   AF-K9R4X9-F1
#
_cell.length_a   1.000
_cell.length_b   1.000
_cell.length_c   1.000
_cell.angle_alpha   90.00
_cell.angle_beta   90.00
_cell.angle_gamma   90.00
#
_symmetry.space_group_name_H-M   'P 1'
#
loop_
_entity.id
_entity.type
_entity.pdbx_description
1 polymer ?
#
loop_
_entity_poly.entity_id
_entity_poly.type
_entity_poly.pdbx_seq_one_letter_code
_entity_poly.pdbx_strand_id
1 'polypeptide(L)'
;MFAQTFKKPLVFICLFSSIYISSCTKNENTANFVKGSKKTDVQKTIGDDSSKLKEQKIQGKLIYEELPRRRSVRAYKGEEFFIITDTKKQDKLVLYPSEKVSHTSLKSFHNQDVEITAIYKEGNRPDVSTVACPVEFDNNGLRQCMIQGQGYEVLSVVAN
;
A
#
# COMPACT_ATOMS: atom_id res chain seq x y z
N MET A 1 -58.73 4.81 -5.11
CA MET A 1 -58.60 4.64 -6.56
C MET A 1 -58.75 6.00 -7.22
N PHE A 2 -57.65 6.66 -7.57
CA PHE A 2 -57.60 7.69 -8.62
C PHE A 2 -56.17 7.70 -9.15
N ALA A 3 -56.05 7.34 -10.43
CA ALA A 3 -54.81 7.26 -11.18
C ALA A 3 -54.59 8.60 -11.90
N GLN A 4 -53.36 9.13 -11.88
CA GLN A 4 -52.90 10.07 -12.91
C GLN A 4 -51.43 9.79 -13.26
N THR A 5 -51.28 9.02 -14.34
CA THR A 5 -50.12 8.87 -15.20
C THR A 5 -49.82 10.19 -15.93
N PHE A 6 -48.56 10.65 -15.91
CA PHE A 6 -48.05 11.62 -16.88
C PHE A 6 -47.05 10.94 -17.84
N LYS A 7 -47.35 11.01 -19.14
CA LYS A 7 -46.61 10.42 -20.26
C LYS A 7 -45.70 11.48 -20.92
N LYS A 8 -44.39 11.15 -21.00
CA LYS A 8 -43.43 11.30 -22.14
C LYS A 8 -43.19 12.70 -22.79
N PRO A 9 -42.29 12.83 -23.80
CA PRO A 9 -40.83 12.66 -23.79
C PRO A 9 -40.11 13.89 -24.41
N LEU A 10 -38.79 14.03 -24.28
CA LEU A 10 -38.05 14.84 -25.25
C LEU A 10 -36.62 14.34 -25.46
N VAL A 11 -36.44 13.78 -26.64
CA VAL A 11 -35.19 13.40 -27.29
C VAL A 11 -34.57 14.67 -27.86
N PHE A 12 -33.28 14.92 -27.60
CA PHE A 12 -32.46 15.71 -28.50
C PHE A 12 -31.16 14.97 -28.80
N ILE A 13 -31.10 14.52 -30.04
CA ILE A 13 -29.96 13.97 -30.76
C ILE A 13 -29.11 15.17 -31.21
N CYS A 14 -27.79 15.13 -30.96
CA CYS A 14 -26.81 15.78 -31.82
C CYS A 14 -25.68 14.77 -32.11
N LEU A 15 -25.80 14.14 -33.28
CA LEU A 15 -24.72 13.52 -34.05
C LEU A 15 -24.03 14.60 -34.91
N PHE A 16 -22.94 14.17 -35.59
CA PHE A 16 -22.08 14.83 -36.59
C PHE A 16 -20.72 15.30 -36.04
N SER A 17 -19.65 14.49 -36.18
CA SER A 17 -18.72 14.36 -37.35
C SER A 17 -17.54 15.34 -37.21
N SER A 18 -16.28 15.10 -37.56
CA SER A 18 -15.57 14.04 -38.28
C SER A 18 -14.07 14.27 -38.06
N ILE A 19 -13.30 13.17 -38.04
CA ILE A 19 -12.01 12.91 -38.70
C ILE A 19 -10.94 14.03 -38.69
N TYR A 20 -9.79 13.74 -38.07
CA TYR A 20 -8.50 13.86 -38.76
C TYR A 20 -7.60 12.66 -38.42
N ILE A 21 -7.33 11.85 -39.45
CA ILE A 21 -6.21 10.90 -39.50
C ILE A 21 -5.00 11.69 -39.96
N SER A 22 -3.84 11.51 -39.32
CA SER A 22 -2.55 11.71 -39.98
C SER A 22 -1.54 10.70 -39.47
N SER A 23 -1.24 9.72 -40.32
CA SER A 23 -0.09 8.82 -40.26
C SER A 23 1.03 9.40 -41.13
N CYS A 24 2.28 9.28 -40.70
CA CYS A 24 3.49 9.21 -41.55
C CYS A 24 4.60 8.56 -40.70
N THR A 25 4.83 7.24 -40.78
CA THR A 25 5.71 6.49 -41.71
C THR A 25 7.22 6.73 -41.57
N LYS A 26 7.90 5.66 -41.13
CA LYS A 26 9.19 5.08 -41.55
C LYS A 26 10.30 6.00 -42.08
N ASN A 27 11.46 5.89 -41.45
CA ASN A 27 12.76 5.90 -42.12
C ASN A 27 13.47 4.58 -41.79
N GLU A 28 13.72 3.78 -42.82
CA GLU A 28 14.66 2.67 -42.85
C GLU A 28 16.03 3.21 -43.29
N ASN A 29 17.10 2.87 -42.56
CA ASN A 29 18.44 2.80 -43.13
C ASN A 29 19.27 1.72 -42.42
N THR A 30 19.25 0.54 -43.04
CA THR A 30 20.39 -0.31 -43.42
C THR A 30 21.69 -0.28 -42.58
N ALA A 31 21.88 -1.42 -41.88
CA ALA A 31 23.06 -2.29 -41.77
C ALA A 31 24.48 -1.70 -41.77
N ASN A 32 25.29 -2.14 -40.78
CA ASN A 32 26.54 -2.86 -41.06
C ASN A 32 27.06 -3.63 -39.83
N PHE A 33 27.53 -4.85 -40.12
CA PHE A 33 28.13 -5.84 -39.23
C PHE A 33 29.65 -5.67 -39.22
N VAL A 34 30.29 -5.46 -38.06
CA VAL A 34 31.72 -5.80 -37.87
C VAL A 34 31.95 -6.32 -36.45
N LYS A 35 32.56 -7.51 -36.43
CA LYS A 35 33.05 -8.33 -35.32
C LYS A 35 34.27 -7.68 -34.64
N GLY A 36 34.37 -7.72 -33.32
CA GLY A 36 35.63 -7.34 -32.65
C GLY A 36 35.60 -7.38 -31.13
N SER A 37 36.08 -8.48 -30.54
CA SER A 37 36.30 -8.67 -29.11
C SER A 37 37.27 -7.65 -28.49
N LYS A 38 36.97 -7.14 -27.29
CA LYS A 38 37.85 -7.23 -26.09
C LYS A 38 37.20 -6.62 -24.84
N LYS A 39 37.34 -7.39 -23.75
CA LYS A 39 37.06 -7.12 -22.33
C LYS A 39 37.30 -5.65 -21.91
N THR A 40 36.44 -5.13 -21.04
CA THR A 40 36.73 -4.91 -19.61
C THR A 40 35.39 -4.59 -18.94
N ASP A 41 34.75 -5.60 -18.34
CA ASP A 41 33.57 -5.39 -17.51
C ASP A 41 34.08 -4.84 -16.17
N VAL A 42 34.16 -3.51 -16.09
CA VAL A 42 34.35 -2.82 -14.80
C VAL A 42 33.03 -2.97 -14.08
N GLN A 43 32.96 -4.02 -13.27
CA GLN A 43 31.89 -4.28 -12.32
C GLN A 43 31.79 -3.06 -11.39
N LYS A 44 30.96 -2.09 -11.79
CA LYS A 44 30.61 -0.94 -10.96
C LYS A 44 29.65 -1.48 -9.91
N THR A 45 30.21 -1.86 -8.78
CA THR A 45 29.50 -2.09 -7.52
C THR A 45 28.86 -0.77 -7.12
N ILE A 46 27.67 -0.50 -7.65
CA ILE A 46 26.74 0.43 -7.02
C ILE A 46 26.24 -0.35 -5.80
N GLY A 47 26.67 0.10 -4.63
CA GLY A 47 26.19 -0.42 -3.36
C GLY A 47 24.68 -0.23 -3.30
N ASP A 48 23.96 -1.29 -3.63
CA ASP A 48 22.58 -1.48 -3.24
C ASP A 48 22.61 -1.69 -1.72
N ASP A 49 22.46 -0.62 -0.96
CA ASP A 49 22.01 -0.71 0.44
C ASP A 49 20.50 -1.02 0.44
N SER A 50 20.16 -2.13 -0.22
CA SER A 50 18.90 -2.82 -0.06
C SER A 50 19.04 -3.58 1.24
N SER A 51 18.74 -2.90 2.34
CA SER A 51 18.27 -3.54 3.56
C SER A 51 17.05 -4.39 3.17
N LYS A 52 17.34 -5.62 2.74
CA LYS A 52 16.40 -6.59 2.16
C LYS A 52 15.08 -6.49 2.91
N LEU A 53 14.02 -6.14 2.18
CA LEU A 53 12.64 -6.45 2.55
C LEU A 53 12.59 -7.98 2.78
N LYS A 54 12.86 -8.39 4.02
CA LYS A 54 12.96 -9.80 4.38
C LYS A 54 11.57 -10.23 4.80
N GLU A 55 10.97 -11.11 4.01
CA GLU A 55 9.75 -11.80 4.42
C GLU A 55 10.01 -12.58 5.71
N GLN A 56 9.08 -12.42 6.64
CA GLN A 56 9.09 -13.07 7.94
C GLN A 56 7.80 -13.85 8.11
N LYS A 57 7.93 -15.08 8.61
CA LYS A 57 6.80 -15.86 9.08
C LYS A 57 6.60 -15.60 10.55
N ILE A 58 5.41 -15.15 10.92
CA ILE A 58 5.05 -14.82 12.29
C ILE A 58 3.83 -15.66 12.65
N GLN A 59 3.91 -16.34 13.79
CA GLN A 59 2.83 -17.17 14.32
C GLN A 59 2.28 -16.56 15.60
N GLY A 60 0.99 -16.71 15.82
CA GLY A 60 0.32 -16.22 17.01
C GLY A 60 -1.15 -15.91 16.77
N LYS A 61 -1.77 -15.28 17.78
CA LYS A 61 -3.19 -14.95 17.75
C LYS A 61 -3.43 -13.61 17.08
N LEU A 62 -4.24 -13.60 16.02
CA LEU A 62 -4.63 -12.37 15.34
C LEU A 62 -5.74 -11.63 16.11
N ILE A 63 -5.51 -10.37 16.44
CA ILE A 63 -6.47 -9.49 17.10
C ILE A 63 -6.81 -8.34 16.16
N TYR A 64 -8.11 -8.08 15.99
CA TYR A 64 -8.64 -6.92 15.31
C TYR A 64 -9.33 -6.03 16.36
N GLU A 65 -9.00 -4.75 16.35
CA GLU A 65 -9.63 -3.75 17.21
C GLU A 65 -10.24 -2.65 16.33
N GLU A 66 -11.57 -2.51 16.35
CA GLU A 66 -12.24 -1.42 15.65
C GLU A 66 -11.95 -0.10 16.37
N LEU A 67 -11.35 0.85 15.67
CA LEU A 67 -11.02 2.14 16.24
C LEU A 67 -12.22 3.09 16.15
N PRO A 68 -12.53 3.83 17.23
CA PRO A 68 -13.68 4.72 17.25
C PRO A 68 -13.55 5.79 16.16
N ARG A 69 -14.69 6.24 15.63
CA ARG A 69 -14.75 7.31 14.59
C ARG A 69 -14.08 8.62 15.01
N ARG A 70 -13.86 8.83 16.31
CA ARG A 70 -13.04 9.93 16.84
C ARG A 70 -11.58 9.55 16.67
N ARG A 71 -10.87 10.28 15.82
CA ARG A 71 -9.50 10.01 15.39
C ARG A 71 -8.55 9.95 16.59
N SER A 72 -8.36 8.75 17.14
CA SER A 72 -7.37 8.49 18.19
C SER A 72 -5.97 8.45 17.57
N VAL A 73 -4.93 8.62 18.39
CA VAL A 73 -3.53 8.49 17.92
C VAL A 73 -3.32 7.14 17.21
N ARG A 74 -3.89 6.06 17.75
CA ARG A 74 -3.84 4.71 17.15
C ARG A 74 -4.50 4.67 15.77
N ALA A 75 -5.64 5.37 15.60
CA ALA A 75 -6.36 5.42 14.32
C ALA A 75 -5.56 6.13 13.25
N TYR A 76 -4.87 7.22 13.61
CA TYR A 76 -3.97 7.90 12.68
C TYR A 76 -2.73 7.08 12.33
N LYS A 77 -2.28 6.19 13.22
CA LYS A 77 -1.19 5.26 12.92
C LYS A 77 -1.64 4.03 12.13
N GLY A 78 -2.94 3.76 12.04
CA GLY A 78 -3.49 2.58 11.38
C GLY A 78 -3.35 1.29 12.21
N GLU A 79 -3.20 1.41 13.53
CA GLU A 79 -3.00 0.29 14.45
C GLU A 79 -4.34 -0.43 14.73
N GLU A 80 -4.88 -1.12 13.73
CA GLU A 80 -6.16 -1.85 13.82
C GLU A 80 -5.98 -3.36 13.97
N PHE A 81 -4.89 -3.92 13.42
CA PHE A 81 -4.59 -5.34 13.44
C PHE A 81 -3.32 -5.61 14.22
N PHE A 82 -3.35 -6.64 15.04
CA PHE A 82 -2.23 -7.06 15.88
C PHE A 82 -2.07 -8.56 15.80
N ILE A 83 -0.83 -9.04 15.91
CA ILE A 83 -0.56 -10.42 16.28
C ILE A 83 0.06 -10.46 17.67
N ILE A 84 -0.53 -11.27 18.55
CA ILE A 84 0.04 -11.60 19.85
C ILE A 84 0.86 -12.87 19.67
N THR A 85 2.17 -12.74 19.76
CA THR A 85 3.08 -13.89 19.66
C THR A 85 3.15 -14.61 21.01
N ASP A 86 3.31 -15.93 20.99
CA ASP A 86 3.51 -16.77 22.19
C ASP A 86 4.93 -16.64 22.80
N THR A 87 5.64 -15.55 22.49
CA THR A 87 6.96 -15.32 23.08
C THR A 87 6.82 -14.87 24.54
N LYS A 88 7.87 -15.08 25.36
CA LYS A 88 7.86 -14.78 26.81
C LYS A 88 7.47 -13.33 27.15
N LYS A 89 7.59 -12.42 26.18
CA LYS A 89 7.03 -11.08 26.20
C LYS A 89 5.93 -11.10 25.16
N GLN A 90 4.67 -11.13 25.57
CA GLN A 90 3.53 -11.12 24.65
C GLN A 90 3.50 -9.79 23.88
N ASP A 91 4.41 -9.65 22.91
CA ASP A 91 4.59 -8.44 22.15
C ASP A 91 3.48 -8.39 21.09
N LYS A 92 2.69 -7.32 21.15
CA LYS A 92 1.72 -6.99 20.10
C LYS A 92 2.48 -6.41 18.91
N LEU A 93 2.53 -7.15 17.81
CA LEU A 93 3.08 -6.64 16.56
C LEU A 93 1.96 -6.04 15.71
N VAL A 94 2.14 -4.80 15.25
CA VAL A 94 1.16 -4.11 14.40
C VAL A 94 1.23 -4.69 12.99
N LEU A 95 0.05 -4.97 12.42
CA LEU A 95 -0.10 -5.46 11.07
C LEU A 95 -0.86 -4.47 10.20
N TYR A 96 -0.45 -4.38 8.93
CA TYR A 96 -1.17 -3.64 7.90
C TYR A 96 -1.57 -4.56 6.76
N PRO A 97 -2.83 -4.49 6.29
CA PRO A 97 -3.24 -5.15 5.06
C PRO A 97 -2.39 -4.65 3.88
N SER A 98 -2.01 -5.57 2.98
CA SER A 98 -1.39 -5.22 1.70
C SER A 98 -2.41 -5.30 0.56
N GLU A 99 -2.00 -4.98 -0.66
CA GLU A 99 -2.80 -5.23 -1.86
C GLU A 99 -3.16 -6.72 -2.04
N LYS A 100 -2.36 -7.64 -1.47
CA LYS A 100 -2.56 -9.09 -1.58
C LYS A 100 -3.58 -9.62 -0.57
N VAL A 101 -3.73 -8.94 0.58
CA VAL A 101 -4.60 -9.39 1.68
C VAL A 101 -5.52 -8.23 2.05
N SER A 102 -6.79 -8.35 1.69
CA SER A 102 -7.78 -7.31 1.98
C SER A 102 -8.05 -7.17 3.49
N HIS A 103 -8.47 -5.96 3.88
CA HIS A 103 -8.89 -5.65 5.26
C HIS A 103 -9.97 -6.63 5.77
N THR A 104 -11.00 -6.88 4.96
CA THR A 104 -12.08 -7.84 5.29
C THR A 104 -11.56 -9.26 5.46
N SER A 105 -10.61 -9.70 4.63
CA SER A 105 -9.99 -11.02 4.74
C SER A 105 -9.24 -11.15 6.06
N LEU A 106 -8.36 -10.18 6.37
CA LEU A 106 -7.60 -10.20 7.62
C LEU A 106 -8.51 -10.14 8.85
N LYS A 107 -9.57 -9.33 8.81
CA LYS A 107 -10.58 -9.24 9.87
C LYS A 107 -11.30 -10.56 10.16
N SER A 108 -11.46 -11.43 9.14
CA SER A 108 -12.15 -12.72 9.31
C SER A 108 -11.37 -13.70 10.22
N PHE A 109 -10.07 -13.51 10.37
CA PHE A 109 -9.20 -14.31 11.24
C PHE A 109 -9.14 -13.78 12.69
N HIS A 110 -9.98 -12.82 13.07
CA HIS A 110 -9.97 -12.27 14.42
C HIS A 110 -10.16 -13.37 15.49
N ASN A 111 -9.31 -13.35 16.52
CA ASN A 111 -9.19 -14.31 17.62
C ASN A 111 -8.79 -15.74 17.21
N GLN A 112 -8.28 -15.92 15.98
CA GLN A 112 -7.74 -17.20 15.51
C GLN A 112 -6.22 -17.22 15.62
N ASP A 113 -5.67 -18.41 15.82
CA ASP A 113 -4.25 -18.65 15.72
C ASP A 113 -3.89 -18.80 14.23
N VAL A 114 -2.91 -18.02 13.78
CA VAL A 114 -2.55 -17.91 12.36
C VAL A 114 -1.04 -17.94 12.17
N GLU A 115 -0.62 -18.34 10.97
CA GLU A 115 0.70 -18.03 10.42
C GLU A 115 0.55 -16.95 9.35
N ILE A 116 1.24 -15.82 9.54
CA ILE A 116 1.29 -14.72 8.58
C ILE A 116 2.69 -14.61 7.98
N THR A 117 2.73 -14.43 6.66
CA THR A 117 3.96 -14.00 5.97
C THR A 117 3.87 -12.49 5.77
N ALA A 118 4.84 -11.75 6.28
CA ALA A 118 4.81 -10.30 6.26
C ALA A 118 6.20 -9.70 6.05
N ILE A 119 6.25 -8.44 5.63
CA ILE A 119 7.48 -7.67 5.57
C ILE A 119 7.35 -6.47 6.49
N TYR A 120 8.39 -6.22 7.26
CA TYR A 120 8.45 -5.02 8.10
C TYR A 120 8.64 -3.78 7.20
N LYS A 121 7.73 -2.81 7.37
CA LYS A 121 7.81 -1.48 6.79
C LYS A 121 8.13 -0.48 7.88
N GLU A 122 9.22 0.25 7.69
CA GLU A 122 9.50 1.42 8.51
C GLU A 122 8.44 2.49 8.27
N GLY A 123 8.03 3.14 9.35
CA GLY A 123 7.06 4.21 9.26
C GLY A 123 7.70 5.50 8.76
N ASN A 124 6.90 6.31 8.08
CA ASN A 124 7.32 7.62 7.60
C ASN A 124 6.76 8.73 8.50
N ARG A 125 7.53 9.79 8.68
CA ARG A 125 7.04 11.03 9.31
C ARG A 125 6.48 11.93 8.21
N PRO A 126 5.16 12.18 8.16
CA PRO A 126 4.60 13.10 7.18
C PRO A 126 5.06 14.53 7.46
N ASP A 127 5.11 15.35 6.41
CA ASP A 127 5.40 16.77 6.57
C ASP A 127 4.13 17.51 7.03
N VAL A 128 4.25 18.18 8.18
CA VAL A 128 3.21 19.04 8.77
C VAL A 128 2.71 20.12 7.80
N SER A 129 3.53 20.54 6.84
CA SER A 129 3.17 21.56 5.85
C SER A 129 2.22 21.04 4.76
N THR A 130 2.16 19.72 4.58
CA THR A 130 1.44 19.07 3.47
C THR A 130 0.23 18.27 3.93
N VAL A 131 0.26 17.66 5.13
CA VAL A 131 -0.78 16.75 5.61
C VAL A 131 -1.10 17.01 7.09
N ALA A 132 -2.39 17.05 7.43
CA ALA A 132 -2.84 17.10 8.81
C ALA A 132 -2.54 15.76 9.52
N CYS A 133 -1.72 15.81 10.58
CA CYS A 133 -1.25 14.65 11.32
C CYS A 133 -1.37 14.89 12.84
N PRO A 134 -1.42 13.83 13.67
CA PRO A 134 -1.10 13.97 15.09
C PRO A 134 0.33 14.42 15.27
N VAL A 135 0.54 15.32 16.23
CA VAL A 135 1.86 15.86 16.54
C VAL A 135 2.37 15.33 17.87
N GLU A 136 3.67 15.08 17.92
CA GLU A 136 4.46 14.89 19.14
C GLU A 136 5.39 16.09 19.33
N PHE A 137 5.80 16.33 20.56
CA PHE A 137 6.80 17.35 20.87
C PHE A 137 8.17 16.67 20.98
N ASP A 138 9.15 17.20 20.28
CA ASP A 138 10.53 16.76 20.45
C ASP A 138 11.13 17.27 21.77
N ASN A 139 12.36 16.87 22.07
CA ASN A 139 13.08 17.29 23.29
C ASN A 139 13.37 18.80 23.35
N ASN A 140 13.18 19.52 22.23
CA ASN A 140 13.38 20.96 22.10
C ASN A 140 12.05 21.74 22.07
N GLY A 141 10.91 21.06 22.23
CA GLY A 141 9.57 21.67 22.22
C GLY A 141 9.01 21.97 20.83
N LEU A 142 9.65 21.53 19.75
CA LEU A 142 9.15 21.66 18.38
C LEU A 142 8.08 20.60 18.10
N ARG A 143 7.03 21.02 17.40
CA ARG A 143 5.94 20.13 16.97
C ARG A 143 6.35 19.41 15.70
N GLN A 144 6.35 18.08 15.75
CA GLN A 144 6.57 17.24 14.58
C GLN A 144 5.44 16.22 14.43
N CYS A 145 5.12 15.83 13.21
CA CYS A 145 4.19 14.72 13.01
C CYS A 145 4.73 13.46 13.68
N MET A 146 3.82 12.66 14.22
CA MET A 146 4.15 11.29 14.62
C MET A 146 4.50 10.43 13.40
N ILE A 147 5.38 9.45 13.59
CA ILE A 147 5.66 8.41 12.58
C ILE A 147 4.37 7.60 12.33
N GLN A 148 4.05 7.37 11.06
CA GLN A 148 2.87 6.64 10.60
C GLN A 148 3.26 5.42 9.76
N GLY A 149 2.46 4.34 9.82
CA GLY A 149 2.64 3.16 8.98
C GLY A 149 3.79 2.23 9.38
N GLN A 150 4.37 2.39 10.57
CA GLN A 150 5.37 1.47 11.10
C GLN A 150 4.74 0.14 11.50
N GLY A 151 5.27 -0.97 11.00
CA GLY A 151 4.84 -2.33 11.38
C GLY A 151 4.98 -3.33 10.23
N TYR A 152 4.18 -4.40 10.26
CA TYR A 152 4.31 -5.51 9.31
C TYR A 152 3.22 -5.47 8.25
N GLU A 153 3.62 -5.30 6.99
CA GLU A 153 2.71 -5.45 5.86
C GLU A 153 2.48 -6.93 5.56
N VAL A 154 1.21 -7.35 5.62
CA VAL A 154 0.81 -8.76 5.49
C VAL A 154 0.72 -9.16 4.02
N LEU A 155 1.53 -10.13 3.61
CA LEU A 155 1.54 -10.68 2.25
C LEU A 155 0.63 -11.90 2.10
N SER A 156 0.50 -12.71 3.15
CA SER A 156 -0.41 -13.86 3.20
C SER A 156 -0.75 -14.22 4.64
N VAL A 157 -1.90 -14.88 4.84
CA VAL A 157 -2.38 -15.39 6.13
C VAL A 157 -2.94 -16.79 5.95
N VAL A 158 -2.62 -17.70 6.87
CA VAL A 158 -3.12 -19.08 6.92
C VAL A 158 -3.57 -19.37 8.36
N ALA A 159 -4.75 -19.96 8.54
CA ALA A 159 -5.21 -20.42 9.85
C ALA A 159 -4.47 -21.70 10.25
N ASN A 160 -4.10 -21.79 11.54
CA ASN A 160 -3.50 -22.98 12.14
C ASN A 160 -4.54 -23.90 12.79
#